data_AF-A0A9J7IC09-F1
#
_entry.id   AF-A0A9J7IC09-F1
#
_cell.length_a   1.000
_cell.length_b   1.000
_cell.length_c   1.000
_cell.angle_alpha   90.00
_cell.angle_beta   90.00
_cell.angle_gamma   90.00
#
_symmetry.space_group_name_H-M   'P 1'
#
loop_
_entity.id
_entity.type
_entity.pdbx_description
1 polymer ?
#
loop_
_entity_poly.entity_id
_entity_poly.type
_entity_poly.pdbx_seq_one_letter_code
_entity_poly.pdbx_strand_id
1 'polypeptide(L)'
;MFIWQIIAVCVSILTTIYSLICRDSKADLRYHFYLLAESHRSLGEKLHIENVDSLETCKQLTRLYKGLAFNYGPKDRLRNKAGNTSRDHYWEQAQLYFNCHVLKCPERESSKTLINDSSFNYYSLYDQLIAVPHHICVSQVGIFTLSTNPETFVNASMQCQKPNNDTKQCGSLAHIASEKRTTSLARILTEYNEKQEEIKLKSKINLAYVGLHFNRSRGNHFEMFNMDDDSLRCFGYRAWEPGNPKMSSNLRNTSCVALSSHGTWLTVDCKRKLPYFCEVLTRCHDKKDGWKGANQ
;
A
#
# COMPACT_ATOMS: atom_id res chain seq x y z
N MET A 1 12.06 -48.09 -0.58
CA MET A 1 12.13 -47.28 0.67
C MET A 1 13.00 -46.03 0.53
N PHE A 2 14.12 -46.08 -0.19
CA PHE A 2 15.02 -44.93 -0.39
C PHE A 2 14.43 -43.73 -1.19
N ILE A 3 13.55 -43.97 -2.16
CA ILE A 3 12.98 -42.90 -3.01
C ILE A 3 12.08 -41.95 -2.19
N TRP A 4 11.29 -42.49 -1.25
CA TRP A 4 10.40 -41.69 -0.40
C TRP A 4 11.17 -40.79 0.58
N GLN A 5 12.32 -41.25 1.08
CA GLN A 5 13.19 -40.44 1.93
C GLN A 5 13.86 -39.30 1.15
N ILE A 6 14.28 -39.53 -0.10
CA ILE A 6 14.85 -38.50 -0.96
C ILE A 6 13.81 -37.42 -1.32
N ILE A 7 12.58 -37.83 -1.66
CA ILE A 7 11.48 -36.90 -1.95
C ILE A 7 11.16 -36.04 -0.72
N ALA A 8 11.04 -36.64 0.47
CA ALA A 8 10.76 -35.92 1.70
C ALA A 8 11.87 -34.91 2.06
N VAL A 9 13.13 -35.29 1.89
CA VAL A 9 14.29 -34.39 2.11
C VAL A 9 14.28 -33.24 1.11
N CYS A 10 14.06 -33.49 -0.19
CA CYS A 10 13.96 -32.43 -1.20
C CYS A 10 12.80 -31.46 -0.93
N VAL A 11 11.62 -31.95 -0.54
CA VAL A 11 10.47 -31.09 -0.20
C VAL A 11 10.79 -30.22 1.02
N SER A 12 11.40 -30.79 2.06
CA SER A 12 11.78 -30.04 3.27
C SER A 12 12.85 -28.97 3.02
N ILE A 13 13.82 -29.24 2.14
CA ILE A 13 14.84 -28.27 1.71
C ILE A 13 14.22 -27.15 0.85
N LEU A 14 13.31 -27.49 -0.07
CA LEU A 14 12.60 -26.50 -0.89
C LEU A 14 11.74 -25.57 -0.03
N THR A 15 11.06 -26.09 0.99
CA THR A 15 10.26 -25.27 1.92
C THR A 15 11.11 -24.34 2.78
N THR A 16 12.30 -24.78 3.24
CA THR A 16 13.19 -23.96 4.06
C THR A 16 13.89 -22.86 3.25
N ILE A 17 14.27 -23.12 2.00
CA ILE A 17 14.84 -22.10 1.10
C ILE A 17 13.79 -21.03 0.75
N TYR A 18 12.53 -21.42 0.49
CA TYR A 18 11.44 -20.46 0.27
C TYR A 18 11.20 -19.54 1.48
N SER A 19 11.29 -20.08 2.71
CA SER A 19 11.14 -19.30 3.94
C SER A 19 12.34 -18.42 4.30
N LEU A 20 13.52 -18.66 3.71
CA LEU A 20 14.72 -17.83 3.94
C LEU A 20 14.77 -16.58 3.03
N ILE A 21 14.17 -16.65 1.84
CA ILE A 21 14.19 -15.58 0.82
C ILE A 21 12.97 -14.68 0.96
N CYS A 22 11.85 -15.25 1.36
CA CYS A 22 10.66 -14.50 1.70
C CYS A 22 10.66 -14.24 3.19
N ARG A 23 10.83 -12.98 3.58
CA ARG A 23 10.47 -12.54 4.93
C ARG A 23 9.07 -13.09 5.19
N ASP A 24 8.86 -13.73 6.34
CA ASP A 24 7.54 -14.27 6.67
C ASP A 24 6.58 -13.09 6.68
N SER A 25 5.85 -12.92 5.56
CA SER A 25 4.98 -11.77 5.31
C SER A 25 3.84 -11.71 6.32
N LYS A 26 3.67 -12.77 7.12
CA LYS A 26 2.78 -12.85 8.27
C LYS A 26 3.34 -12.22 9.55
N ALA A 27 4.65 -12.08 9.69
CA ALA A 27 5.28 -11.72 10.96
C ALA A 27 5.52 -10.20 11.14
N ASP A 28 5.80 -9.45 10.07
CA ASP A 28 6.30 -8.06 10.19
C ASP A 28 5.28 -6.96 9.82
N LEU A 29 4.21 -7.28 9.09
CA LEU A 29 3.06 -6.39 8.92
C LEU A 29 1.93 -6.81 9.86
N ARG A 30 2.21 -6.79 11.17
CA ARG A 30 1.14 -6.58 12.15
C ARG A 30 0.58 -5.19 11.88
N TYR A 31 -0.38 -5.10 10.95
CA TYR A 31 -1.17 -3.89 10.68
C TYR A 31 -1.70 -3.39 12.04
N HIS A 32 -0.97 -2.43 12.59
CA HIS A 32 -1.20 -1.86 13.90
C HIS A 32 -2.06 -0.64 13.70
N PHE A 33 -3.15 -0.56 14.46
CA PHE A 33 -4.07 0.55 14.36
C PHE A 33 -3.87 1.47 15.55
N TYR A 34 -3.54 2.72 15.24
CA TYR A 34 -3.27 3.79 16.18
C TYR A 34 -4.56 4.54 16.48
N LEU A 35 -4.79 4.84 17.76
CA LEU A 35 -5.85 5.77 18.17
C LEU A 35 -5.42 7.18 17.78
N LEU A 36 -6.14 7.81 16.85
CA LEU A 36 -5.80 9.15 16.37
C LEU A 36 -6.71 10.23 16.95
N ALA A 37 -7.95 9.89 17.32
CA ALA A 37 -8.85 10.84 17.97
C ALA A 37 -9.84 10.13 18.90
N GLU A 38 -9.92 10.59 20.14
CA GLU A 38 -10.91 10.16 21.12
C GLU A 38 -12.19 10.97 20.99
N SER A 39 -13.36 10.36 21.24
CA SER A 39 -14.66 11.04 21.11
C SER A 39 -14.89 11.63 19.72
N HIS A 40 -14.37 10.97 18.69
CA HIS A 40 -14.50 11.36 17.30
C HIS A 40 -14.82 10.16 16.43
N ARG A 41 -15.54 10.43 15.34
CA ARG A 41 -15.92 9.44 14.34
C ARG A 41 -15.69 9.98 12.95
N SER A 42 -15.06 9.18 12.09
CA SER A 42 -14.97 9.45 10.67
C SER A 42 -16.30 9.14 9.97
N LEU A 43 -16.75 10.06 9.13
CA LEU A 43 -17.85 9.88 8.17
C LEU A 43 -17.40 9.22 6.86
N GLY A 44 -16.13 8.82 6.76
CA GLY A 44 -15.56 8.18 5.59
C GLY A 44 -16.35 6.96 5.12
N GLU A 45 -16.15 6.62 3.85
CA GLU A 45 -16.81 5.46 3.24
C GLU A 45 -16.46 4.17 3.98
N LYS A 46 -17.49 3.36 4.24
CA LYS A 46 -17.39 2.13 5.01
C LYS A 46 -17.18 0.95 4.06
N LEU A 47 -16.31 0.02 4.45
CA LEU A 47 -16.17 -1.30 3.82
C LEU A 47 -17.09 -2.32 4.48
N HIS A 48 -17.22 -2.23 5.81
CA HIS A 48 -17.97 -3.18 6.63
C HIS A 48 -18.44 -2.50 7.91
N ILE A 49 -19.57 -2.94 8.45
CA ILE A 49 -20.11 -2.50 9.74
C ILE A 49 -20.58 -3.72 10.52
N GLU A 50 -20.25 -3.77 11.80
CA GLU A 50 -20.62 -4.90 12.66
C GLU A 50 -20.68 -4.49 14.13
N ASN A 51 -21.45 -5.26 14.92
CA ASN A 51 -21.39 -5.18 16.38
C ASN A 51 -20.40 -6.20 16.91
N VAL A 52 -19.40 -5.72 17.63
CA VAL A 52 -18.35 -6.55 18.22
C VAL A 52 -18.23 -6.31 19.71
N ASP A 53 -17.75 -7.33 20.44
CA ASP A 53 -17.61 -7.26 21.89
C ASP A 53 -16.42 -6.39 22.34
N SER A 54 -15.37 -6.28 21.52
CA SER A 54 -14.13 -5.63 21.92
C SER A 54 -13.45 -4.85 20.80
N LEU A 55 -12.58 -3.91 21.18
CA LEU A 55 -11.72 -3.17 20.25
C LEU A 55 -10.84 -4.12 19.42
N GLU A 56 -10.32 -5.18 20.02
CA GLU A 56 -9.44 -6.11 19.30
C GLU A 56 -10.21 -6.88 18.23
N THR A 57 -11.46 -7.27 18.49
CA THR A 57 -12.33 -7.86 17.47
C THR A 57 -12.56 -6.89 16.31
N CYS A 58 -12.77 -5.59 16.58
CA CYS A 58 -12.89 -4.59 15.53
C CYS A 58 -11.59 -4.43 14.71
N LYS A 59 -10.42 -4.46 15.38
CA LYS A 59 -9.11 -4.47 14.71
C LYS A 59 -8.95 -5.70 13.82
N GLN A 60 -9.34 -6.88 14.28
CA GLN A 60 -9.29 -8.12 13.49
C GLN A 60 -10.21 -8.07 12.27
N LEU A 61 -11.45 -7.60 12.43
CA LEU A 61 -12.36 -7.36 11.30
C LEU A 61 -11.76 -6.37 10.30
N THR A 62 -11.17 -5.28 10.80
CA THR A 62 -10.51 -4.29 9.94
C THR A 62 -9.38 -4.92 9.12
N ARG A 63 -8.56 -5.80 9.72
CA ARG A 63 -7.52 -6.56 8.99
C ARG A 63 -8.14 -7.51 7.95
N LEU A 64 -9.20 -8.23 8.31
CA LEU A 64 -9.89 -9.18 7.42
C LEU A 64 -10.42 -8.49 6.17
N TYR A 65 -11.11 -7.36 6.35
CA TYR A 65 -11.65 -6.56 5.25
C TYR A 65 -10.62 -5.63 4.61
N LYS A 66 -9.37 -5.64 5.11
CA LYS A 66 -8.27 -4.77 4.68
C LYS A 66 -8.64 -3.28 4.78
N GLY A 67 -9.38 -2.88 5.81
CA GLY A 67 -9.66 -1.48 6.09
C GLY A 67 -8.37 -0.71 6.42
N LEU A 68 -8.30 0.55 6.00
CA LEU A 68 -7.16 1.42 6.29
C LEU A 68 -7.37 2.27 7.56
N ALA A 69 -8.60 2.28 8.08
CA ALA A 69 -8.99 2.93 9.31
C ALA A 69 -10.29 2.30 9.83
N PHE A 70 -10.68 2.63 11.06
CA PHE A 70 -12.00 2.26 11.58
C PHE A 70 -12.48 3.21 12.69
N ASN A 71 -13.80 3.23 12.88
CA ASN A 71 -14.42 3.81 14.06
C ASN A 71 -14.77 2.68 15.03
N TYR A 72 -14.51 2.86 16.32
CA TYR A 72 -14.93 1.91 17.34
C TYR A 72 -15.54 2.60 18.56
N GLY A 73 -16.72 2.14 18.96
CA GLY A 73 -17.40 2.51 20.20
C GLY A 73 -17.53 1.31 21.14
N PRO A 74 -17.25 1.44 22.44
CA PRO A 74 -17.65 0.43 23.42
C PRO A 74 -19.17 0.24 23.40
N LYS A 75 -19.66 -1.00 23.58
CA LYS A 75 -21.10 -1.32 23.52
C LYS A 75 -21.94 -0.42 24.44
N ASP A 76 -21.42 -0.11 25.63
CA ASP A 76 -22.12 0.70 26.63
C ASP A 76 -22.32 2.17 26.20
N ARG A 77 -21.58 2.63 25.19
CA ARG A 77 -21.71 3.99 24.64
C ARG A 77 -22.70 4.09 23.49
N LEU A 78 -23.17 2.97 22.93
CA LEU A 78 -24.18 3.02 21.89
C LEU A 78 -25.54 3.39 22.49
N ARG A 79 -26.10 4.50 21.99
CA ARG A 79 -27.51 4.83 22.23
C ARG A 79 -28.37 3.87 21.43
N ASN A 80 -28.76 2.74 22.03
CA ASN A 80 -29.70 1.80 21.45
C ASN A 80 -31.03 2.49 21.14
N LYS A 81 -31.19 2.99 19.92
CA LYS A 81 -32.49 3.37 19.35
C LYS A 81 -32.86 2.31 18.33
N ALA A 82 -33.18 1.11 18.81
CA ALA A 82 -33.74 0.05 17.98
C ALA A 82 -35.19 0.41 17.62
N GLY A 83 -35.35 1.25 16.59
CA GLY A 83 -36.61 1.43 15.90
C GLY A 83 -36.76 0.40 14.78
N ASN A 84 -38.01 0.11 14.39
CA ASN A 84 -38.35 -0.83 13.33
C ASN A 84 -38.00 -0.21 11.94
N THR A 85 -36.72 -0.16 11.58
CA THR A 85 -36.23 0.50 10.36
C THR A 85 -35.67 -0.48 9.33
N SER A 86 -35.92 -0.16 8.05
CA SER A 86 -35.48 -0.89 6.85
C SER A 86 -33.97 -1.11 6.79
N ARG A 87 -33.54 -2.18 6.11
CA ARG A 87 -32.13 -2.59 6.02
C ARG A 87 -31.21 -1.56 5.38
N ASP A 88 -31.73 -0.76 4.46
CA ASP A 88 -30.97 0.29 3.75
C ASP A 88 -30.69 1.50 4.66
N HIS A 89 -31.58 1.76 5.61
CA HIS A 89 -31.46 2.86 6.58
C HIS A 89 -30.30 2.64 7.58
N TYR A 90 -29.85 1.39 7.74
CA TYR A 90 -28.73 1.02 8.61
C TYR A 90 -27.39 1.55 8.12
N TRP A 91 -27.17 1.63 6.80
CA TRP A 91 -25.88 2.10 6.26
C TRP A 91 -25.72 3.61 6.40
N GLU A 92 -26.81 4.36 6.25
CA GLU A 92 -26.85 5.82 6.44
C GLU A 92 -26.68 6.21 7.91
N GLN A 93 -27.19 5.39 8.84
CA GLN A 93 -27.17 5.65 10.27
C GLN A 93 -26.41 4.60 11.07
N ALA A 94 -25.34 4.05 10.48
CA ALA A 94 -24.59 2.93 11.07
C ALA A 94 -24.12 3.20 12.51
N GLN A 95 -23.84 4.45 12.87
CA GLN A 95 -23.45 4.86 14.22
C GLN A 95 -24.49 4.60 15.31
N LEU A 96 -25.77 4.45 14.95
CA LEU A 96 -26.84 4.17 15.92
C LEU A 96 -26.96 2.67 16.24
N TYR A 97 -26.42 1.81 15.38
CA TYR A 97 -26.68 0.37 15.41
C TYR A 97 -25.43 -0.49 15.48
N PHE A 98 -24.29 0.01 15.00
CA PHE A 98 -23.05 -0.73 14.90
C PHE A 98 -21.93 -0.01 15.63
N ASN A 99 -21.19 -0.74 16.44
CA ASN A 99 -20.10 -0.18 17.22
C ASN A 99 -18.72 -0.31 16.55
N CYS A 100 -18.60 -1.04 15.43
CA CYS A 100 -17.39 -1.14 14.64
C CYS A 100 -17.69 -0.78 13.18
N HIS A 101 -17.04 0.27 12.66
CA HIS A 101 -17.13 0.66 11.25
C HIS A 101 -15.76 0.57 10.59
N VAL A 102 -15.57 -0.40 9.72
CA VAL A 102 -14.33 -0.54 8.93
C VAL A 102 -14.37 0.44 7.77
N LEU A 103 -13.33 1.25 7.61
CA LEU A 103 -13.30 2.36 6.64
C LEU A 103 -12.39 2.05 5.45
N LYS A 104 -12.79 2.54 4.28
CA LYS A 104 -12.02 2.42 3.03
C LYS A 104 -10.68 3.13 3.11
N CYS A 105 -10.66 4.31 3.72
CA CYS A 105 -9.54 5.26 3.73
C CYS A 105 -9.41 5.94 5.09
N PRO A 106 -8.18 6.31 5.51
CA PRO A 106 -7.94 7.12 6.68
C PRO A 106 -8.32 8.59 6.46
N GLU A 107 -8.49 9.31 7.56
CA GLU A 107 -8.79 10.73 7.60
C GLU A 107 -7.54 11.59 7.33
N ARG A 108 -7.80 12.81 6.84
CA ARG A 108 -6.77 13.83 6.61
C ARG A 108 -6.78 14.88 7.70
N GLU A 109 -5.67 15.60 7.89
CA GLU A 109 -5.55 16.69 8.87
C GLU A 109 -6.61 17.79 8.68
N SER A 110 -6.93 18.15 7.44
CA SER A 110 -7.92 19.18 7.11
C SER A 110 -9.30 18.63 6.79
N SER A 111 -9.56 17.37 7.15
CA SER A 111 -10.82 16.72 6.79
C SER A 111 -11.99 17.21 7.64
N LYS A 112 -13.08 17.58 6.99
CA LYS A 112 -14.37 17.87 7.66
C LYS A 112 -15.16 16.60 7.98
N THR A 113 -14.69 15.42 7.56
CA THR A 113 -15.40 14.16 7.78
C THR A 113 -15.08 13.52 9.13
N LEU A 114 -14.05 13.96 9.84
CA LEU A 114 -13.82 13.59 11.23
C LEU A 114 -14.64 14.49 12.15
N ILE A 115 -15.74 13.97 12.69
CA ILE A 115 -16.69 14.72 13.50
C ILE A 115 -16.61 14.32 14.97
N ASN A 116 -17.01 15.23 15.86
CA ASN A 116 -17.14 14.95 17.29
C ASN A 116 -18.31 13.98 17.53
N ASP A 117 -18.04 12.86 18.19
CA ASP A 117 -19.00 11.82 18.55
C ASP A 117 -18.44 11.04 19.75
N SER A 118 -18.90 11.38 20.95
CA SER A 118 -18.41 10.78 22.21
C SER A 118 -18.65 9.26 22.32
N SER A 119 -19.49 8.72 21.45
CA SER A 119 -19.77 7.28 21.40
C SER A 119 -18.64 6.48 20.74
N PHE A 120 -17.76 7.13 19.97
CA PHE A 120 -16.73 6.49 19.18
C PHE A 120 -15.35 7.10 19.40
N ASN A 121 -14.35 6.26 19.16
CA ASN A 121 -12.97 6.66 18.95
C ASN A 121 -12.56 6.30 17.51
N TYR A 122 -11.69 7.12 16.92
CA TYR A 122 -11.20 6.95 15.57
C TYR A 122 -9.78 6.36 15.56
N TYR A 123 -9.61 5.29 14.78
CA TYR A 123 -8.34 4.58 14.63
C TYR A 123 -7.92 4.53 13.17
N SER A 124 -6.61 4.57 12.93
CA SER A 124 -6.02 4.51 11.58
C SER A 124 -4.90 3.50 11.54
N LEU A 125 -4.71 2.90 10.36
CA LEU A 125 -3.52 2.10 10.09
C LEU A 125 -2.23 2.94 10.08
N TYR A 126 -2.37 4.23 9.80
CA TYR A 126 -1.30 5.21 9.80
C TYR A 126 -1.20 5.88 11.17
N ASP A 127 0.02 6.11 11.64
CA ASP A 127 0.32 6.67 12.97
C ASP A 127 -0.03 8.15 13.15
N GLN A 128 -0.47 8.81 12.08
CA GLN A 128 -0.92 10.19 12.06
C GLN A 128 -1.95 10.41 10.95
N LEU A 129 -2.69 11.52 11.02
CA LEU A 129 -3.62 11.90 9.96
C LEU A 129 -2.87 12.16 8.65
N ILE A 130 -3.52 11.88 7.52
CA ILE A 130 -2.87 12.07 6.22
C ILE A 130 -2.70 13.55 5.91
N ALA A 131 -1.46 14.00 5.81
CA ALA A 131 -1.07 15.38 5.59
C ALA A 131 -0.35 15.59 4.25
N VAL A 132 -0.07 14.51 3.52
CA VAL A 132 0.58 14.58 2.21
C VAL A 132 -0.35 15.26 1.18
N PRO A 133 0.12 16.31 0.49
CA PRO A 133 -0.67 16.99 -0.53
C PRO A 133 -0.93 16.05 -1.72
N HIS A 134 -2.11 16.19 -2.32
CA HIS A 134 -2.52 15.39 -3.49
C HIS A 134 -2.39 13.86 -3.30
N HIS A 135 -2.51 13.38 -2.06
CA HIS A 135 -2.56 11.95 -1.79
C HIS A 135 -3.77 11.29 -2.47
N ILE A 136 -3.59 10.03 -2.81
CA ILE A 136 -4.58 9.19 -3.47
C ILE A 136 -4.76 7.97 -2.57
N CYS A 137 -5.96 7.84 -2.00
CA CYS A 137 -6.30 6.64 -1.27
C CYS A 137 -6.80 5.56 -2.22
N VAL A 138 -6.15 4.40 -2.20
CA VAL A 138 -6.64 3.19 -2.85
C VAL A 138 -7.16 2.25 -1.75
N SER A 139 -8.48 2.13 -1.68
CA SER A 139 -9.16 1.30 -0.67
C SER A 139 -8.59 -0.12 -0.64
N GLN A 140 -8.34 -0.63 0.57
CA GLN A 140 -7.75 -1.95 0.82
C GLN A 140 -6.32 -2.15 0.34
N VAL A 141 -5.64 -1.09 -0.07
CA VAL A 141 -4.29 -1.14 -0.59
C VAL A 141 -3.37 -0.21 0.18
N GLY A 142 -3.67 1.09 0.21
CA GLY A 142 -2.81 2.09 0.86
C GLY A 142 -3.01 3.50 0.32
N ILE A 143 -2.12 4.40 0.74
CA ILE A 143 -2.08 5.80 0.33
C ILE A 143 -0.88 6.04 -0.58
N PHE A 144 -1.12 6.72 -1.70
CA PHE A 144 -0.13 6.94 -2.74
C PHE A 144 -0.05 8.41 -3.13
N THR A 145 1.04 8.80 -3.78
CA THR A 145 1.14 10.06 -4.52
C THR A 145 1.75 9.79 -5.89
N LEU A 146 1.31 10.55 -6.90
CA LEU A 146 1.93 10.57 -8.22
C LEU A 146 2.78 11.85 -8.36
N SER A 147 4.09 11.71 -8.40
CA SER A 147 4.98 12.80 -8.79
C SER A 147 5.09 12.85 -10.30
N THR A 148 4.59 13.93 -10.89
CA THR A 148 4.65 14.15 -12.35
C THR A 148 6.01 14.68 -12.82
N ASN A 149 6.86 15.13 -11.89
CA ASN A 149 8.18 15.68 -12.20
C ASN A 149 9.17 14.52 -12.39
N PRO A 150 9.73 14.32 -13.60
CA PRO A 150 10.54 13.15 -13.87
C PRO A 150 11.87 13.16 -13.13
N GLU A 151 12.19 12.05 -12.47
CA GLU A 151 13.43 11.83 -11.73
C GLU A 151 14.07 10.48 -12.09
N THR A 152 15.36 10.31 -11.81
CA THR A 152 15.99 8.98 -11.88
C THR A 152 15.42 8.08 -10.78
N PHE A 153 15.54 6.76 -10.92
CA PHE A 153 14.98 5.84 -9.92
C PHE A 153 15.52 6.10 -8.50
N VAL A 154 16.83 6.34 -8.38
CA VAL A 154 17.48 6.62 -7.08
C VAL A 154 16.96 7.93 -6.49
N ASN A 155 16.86 8.98 -7.31
CA ASN A 155 16.32 10.26 -6.85
C ASN A 155 14.85 10.12 -6.44
N ALA A 156 14.04 9.46 -7.26
CA ALA A 156 12.63 9.21 -6.96
C ALA A 156 12.47 8.46 -5.63
N SER A 157 13.27 7.41 -5.39
CA SER A 157 13.33 6.71 -4.10
C SER A 157 13.65 7.65 -2.94
N MET A 158 14.69 8.47 -3.07
CA MET A 158 15.05 9.43 -2.02
C MET A 158 13.94 10.44 -1.77
N GLN A 159 13.24 10.92 -2.81
CA GLN A 159 12.14 11.87 -2.64
C GLN A 159 10.94 11.24 -1.93
N CYS A 160 10.62 9.96 -2.18
CA CYS A 160 9.57 9.25 -1.45
C CYS A 160 9.93 9.03 0.03
N GLN A 161 11.22 8.85 0.34
CA GLN A 161 11.70 8.61 1.71
C GLN A 161 11.82 9.87 2.57
N LYS A 162 12.02 11.04 1.94
CA LYS A 162 12.14 12.29 2.68
C LYS A 162 10.83 12.57 3.41
N PRO A 163 10.84 12.71 4.75
CA PRO A 163 9.71 13.27 5.44
C PRO A 163 9.45 14.67 4.88
N ASN A 164 8.18 15.03 4.70
CA ASN A 164 7.89 16.42 4.40
C ASN A 164 8.32 17.29 5.60
N ASN A 165 8.80 18.51 5.36
CA ASN A 165 9.34 19.34 6.44
C ASN A 165 8.33 19.56 7.59
N ASP A 166 7.04 19.47 7.29
CA ASP A 166 5.94 19.65 8.24
C ASP A 166 5.32 18.33 8.73
N THR A 167 5.65 17.18 8.15
CA THR A 167 5.00 15.90 8.45
C THR A 167 6.03 14.80 8.74
N LYS A 168 5.82 14.02 9.80
CA LYS A 168 6.63 12.83 10.08
C LYS A 168 6.27 11.67 9.17
N GLN A 169 5.55 11.90 8.08
CA GLN A 169 5.14 10.87 7.12
C GLN A 169 6.29 10.58 6.17
N CYS A 170 6.65 9.32 6.07
CA CYS A 170 7.64 8.81 5.13
C CYS A 170 6.97 7.85 4.16
N GLY A 171 7.65 7.62 3.04
CA GLY A 171 7.22 6.70 2.02
C GLY A 171 8.37 5.92 1.40
N SER A 172 8.02 5.12 0.42
CA SER A 172 8.95 4.47 -0.49
C SER A 172 8.35 4.49 -1.90
N LEU A 173 9.10 4.06 -2.91
CA LEU A 173 8.49 3.85 -4.23
C LEU A 173 7.42 2.76 -4.11
N ALA A 174 6.27 3.01 -4.74
CA ALA A 174 5.07 2.23 -4.49
C ALA A 174 5.23 0.73 -4.81
N HIS A 175 4.77 -0.12 -3.90
CA HIS A 175 4.78 -1.56 -4.12
C HIS A 175 3.71 -1.96 -5.15
N ILE A 176 4.07 -2.86 -6.07
CA ILE A 176 3.24 -3.19 -7.25
C ILE A 176 2.75 -4.64 -7.33
N ALA A 177 3.32 -5.57 -6.55
CA ALA A 177 3.15 -7.01 -6.76
C ALA A 177 1.81 -7.61 -6.25
N SER A 178 0.69 -6.96 -6.59
CA SER A 178 -0.65 -7.53 -6.55
C SER A 178 -1.50 -6.92 -7.67
N GLU A 179 -2.52 -7.65 -8.13
CA GLU A 179 -3.43 -7.17 -9.16
C GLU A 179 -4.07 -5.83 -8.77
N LYS A 180 -4.65 -5.76 -7.57
CA LYS A 180 -5.33 -4.55 -7.10
C LYS A 180 -4.41 -3.33 -7.04
N ARG A 181 -3.15 -3.51 -6.63
CA ARG A 181 -2.13 -2.44 -6.65
C ARG A 181 -1.87 -1.99 -8.08
N THR A 182 -1.57 -2.94 -8.97
CA THR A 182 -1.21 -2.66 -10.36
C THR A 182 -2.32 -1.94 -11.11
N THR A 183 -3.54 -2.48 -11.07
CA THR A 183 -4.68 -1.91 -11.79
C THR A 183 -5.09 -0.54 -11.24
N SER A 184 -5.03 -0.36 -9.91
CA SER A 184 -5.36 0.93 -9.30
C SER A 184 -4.36 2.02 -9.66
N LEU A 185 -3.05 1.73 -9.61
CA LEU A 185 -2.02 2.71 -9.97
C LEU A 185 -2.01 3.02 -11.48
N ALA A 186 -2.28 2.04 -12.33
CA ALA A 186 -2.41 2.27 -13.77
C ALA A 186 -3.62 3.14 -14.10
N ARG A 187 -4.76 2.91 -13.43
CA ARG A 187 -5.96 3.76 -13.57
C ARG A 187 -5.67 5.21 -13.22
N ILE A 188 -4.86 5.49 -12.20
CA ILE A 188 -4.44 6.86 -11.86
C ILE A 188 -3.67 7.52 -13.03
N LEU A 189 -2.81 6.77 -13.72
CA LEU A 189 -2.12 7.29 -14.91
C LEU A 189 -3.09 7.59 -16.06
N THR A 190 -4.05 6.70 -16.29
CA THR A 190 -5.09 6.88 -17.31
C THR A 190 -5.94 8.11 -17.03
N GLU A 191 -6.50 8.22 -15.82
CA GLU A 191 -7.33 9.37 -15.40
C GLU A 191 -6.52 10.69 -15.47
N TYR A 192 -5.23 10.66 -15.10
CA TYR A 192 -4.35 11.81 -15.25
C TYR A 192 -4.21 12.21 -16.73
N ASN A 193 -3.96 11.26 -17.62
CA ASN A 193 -3.75 11.49 -19.05
C ASN A 193 -5.02 12.00 -19.74
N GLU A 194 -6.18 11.43 -19.42
CA GLU A 194 -7.49 11.88 -19.90
C GLU A 194 -7.71 13.35 -19.53
N LYS A 195 -7.50 13.69 -18.25
CA LYS A 195 -7.61 15.08 -17.78
C LYS A 195 -6.60 16.01 -18.45
N GLN A 196 -5.38 15.57 -18.73
CA GLN A 196 -4.38 16.39 -19.44
C GLN A 196 -4.76 16.62 -20.92
N GLU A 197 -5.41 15.67 -21.56
CA GLU A 197 -5.88 15.77 -22.94
C GLU A 197 -6.97 16.83 -23.08
N GLU A 198 -7.89 16.90 -22.12
CA GLU A 198 -8.94 17.93 -22.08
C GLU A 198 -8.36 19.34 -21.97
N ILE A 199 -7.32 19.53 -21.15
CA ILE A 199 -6.77 20.86 -20.84
C ILE A 199 -5.56 21.25 -21.69
N LYS A 200 -5.02 20.34 -22.52
CA LYS A 200 -3.88 20.54 -23.45
C LYS A 200 -2.61 21.15 -22.82
N LEU A 201 -2.40 20.99 -21.52
CA LEU A 201 -1.32 21.67 -20.77
C LEU A 201 -0.06 20.85 -20.56
N LYS A 202 -0.15 19.51 -20.48
CA LYS A 202 1.00 18.65 -20.20
C LYS A 202 1.02 17.42 -21.10
N SER A 203 2.21 16.86 -21.28
CA SER A 203 2.39 15.59 -21.96
C SER A 203 1.79 14.43 -21.15
N LYS A 204 1.29 13.42 -21.88
CA LYS A 204 0.81 12.17 -21.30
C LYS A 204 1.94 11.43 -20.58
N ILE A 205 1.63 10.87 -19.42
CA ILE A 205 2.50 9.97 -18.65
C ILE A 205 2.20 8.54 -19.08
N ASN A 206 3.09 7.97 -19.89
CA ASN A 206 2.95 6.59 -20.36
C ASN A 206 3.65 5.58 -19.45
N LEU A 207 4.60 6.04 -18.62
CA LEU A 207 5.38 5.21 -17.71
C LEU A 207 5.68 5.98 -16.42
N ALA A 208 5.55 5.31 -15.28
CA ALA A 208 5.97 5.83 -13.99
C ALA A 208 6.73 4.78 -13.18
N TYR A 209 7.78 5.18 -12.48
CA TYR A 209 8.52 4.28 -11.59
C TYR A 209 7.63 3.76 -10.46
N VAL A 210 7.84 2.48 -10.14
CA VAL A 210 7.31 1.77 -8.98
C VAL A 210 8.45 1.11 -8.23
N GLY A 211 8.21 0.68 -7.00
CA GLY A 211 9.20 0.13 -6.09
C GLY A 211 9.57 -1.31 -6.41
N LEU A 212 10.15 -1.55 -7.58
CA LEU A 212 10.65 -2.86 -8.01
C LEU A 212 11.92 -2.66 -8.85
N HIS A 213 12.99 -3.37 -8.48
CA HIS A 213 14.31 -3.18 -9.11
C HIS A 213 15.13 -4.47 -9.10
N PHE A 214 16.05 -4.57 -10.05
CA PHE A 214 17.04 -5.64 -10.12
C PHE A 214 18.34 -5.19 -9.44
N ASN A 215 18.90 -6.05 -8.59
CA ASN A 215 20.18 -5.80 -7.93
C ASN A 215 21.13 -7.00 -8.15
N ARG A 216 22.11 -6.81 -9.04
CA ARG A 216 23.09 -7.86 -9.41
C ARG A 216 23.98 -8.27 -8.24
N SER A 217 24.22 -7.40 -7.27
CA SER A 217 25.07 -7.68 -6.11
C SER A 217 24.51 -8.77 -5.19
N ARG A 218 23.24 -9.16 -5.39
CA ARG A 218 22.54 -10.18 -4.59
C ARG A 218 22.52 -11.57 -5.25
N GLY A 219 23.04 -11.71 -6.46
CA GLY A 219 23.19 -13.01 -7.12
C GLY A 219 23.23 -12.96 -8.63
N ASN A 220 23.57 -14.10 -9.23
CA ASN A 220 23.64 -14.28 -10.68
C ASN A 220 22.29 -14.60 -11.33
N HIS A 221 21.21 -14.65 -10.54
CA HIS A 221 19.86 -14.90 -11.02
C HIS A 221 19.12 -13.57 -11.16
N PHE A 222 18.45 -13.36 -12.30
CA PHE A 222 17.63 -12.16 -12.55
C PHE A 222 16.45 -12.09 -11.56
N GLU A 223 16.70 -11.54 -10.38
CA GLU A 223 15.75 -11.43 -9.29
C GLU A 223 15.42 -9.97 -8.99
N MET A 224 14.12 -9.67 -8.97
CA MET A 224 13.61 -8.33 -8.69
C MET A 224 13.23 -8.24 -7.22
N PHE A 225 13.55 -7.12 -6.59
CA PHE A 225 13.28 -6.83 -5.19
C PHE A 225 12.42 -5.58 -5.06
N ASN A 226 11.50 -5.59 -4.10
CA ASN A 226 10.72 -4.41 -3.76
C ASN A 226 11.54 -3.43 -2.89
N MET A 227 10.91 -2.36 -2.39
CA MET A 227 11.60 -1.37 -1.54
C MET A 227 11.83 -1.87 -0.10
N ASP A 228 11.11 -2.90 0.33
CA ASP A 228 11.25 -3.58 1.63
C ASP A 228 12.24 -4.75 1.56
N ASP A 229 12.92 -4.89 0.42
CA ASP A 229 13.92 -5.90 0.13
C ASP A 229 13.38 -7.34 -0.02
N ASP A 230 12.06 -7.50 -0.19
CA ASP A 230 11.47 -8.79 -0.49
C ASP A 230 11.65 -9.14 -1.96
N SER A 231 11.96 -10.41 -2.21
CA SER A 231 11.97 -10.96 -3.55
C SER A 231 10.58 -10.93 -4.19
N LEU A 232 10.52 -10.58 -5.47
CA LEU A 232 9.30 -10.69 -6.27
C LEU A 232 8.76 -12.14 -6.30
N ARG A 233 9.61 -13.15 -6.06
CA ARG A 233 9.19 -14.57 -5.96
C ARG A 233 8.22 -14.83 -4.80
N CYS A 234 8.19 -13.95 -3.80
CA CYS A 234 7.27 -14.03 -2.66
C CYS A 234 5.83 -13.64 -3.02
N PHE A 235 5.63 -13.06 -4.20
CA PHE A 235 4.34 -12.62 -4.69
C PHE A 235 3.96 -13.45 -5.92
N GLY A 236 2.72 -13.94 -6.00
CA GLY A 236 2.25 -14.74 -7.15
C GLY A 236 1.87 -13.92 -8.38
N TYR A 237 1.61 -12.61 -8.21
CA TYR A 237 1.10 -11.77 -9.30
C TYR A 237 2.20 -11.25 -10.21
N ARG A 238 1.97 -11.27 -11.53
CA ARG A 238 2.85 -10.73 -12.57
C ARG A 238 2.03 -9.99 -13.61
N ALA A 239 2.49 -8.81 -14.01
CA ALA A 239 1.88 -8.06 -15.09
C ALA A 239 2.93 -7.53 -16.07
N TRP A 240 3.94 -8.34 -16.42
CA TRP A 240 4.95 -7.94 -17.39
C TRP A 240 4.32 -7.66 -18.76
N GLU A 241 4.70 -6.54 -19.38
CA GLU A 241 4.42 -6.27 -20.79
C GLU A 241 5.12 -7.34 -21.66
N PRO A 242 4.55 -7.79 -22.78
CA PRO A 242 5.20 -8.76 -23.67
C PRO A 242 6.64 -8.37 -24.01
N GLY A 243 7.56 -9.33 -23.87
CA GLY A 243 9.00 -9.10 -24.03
C GLY A 243 9.73 -8.53 -22.80
N ASN A 244 9.04 -8.36 -21.67
CA ASN A 244 9.64 -8.02 -20.38
C ASN A 244 9.57 -9.21 -19.40
N PRO A 245 10.45 -9.28 -18.38
CA PRO A 245 11.60 -8.39 -18.14
C PRO A 245 12.67 -8.56 -19.23
N LYS A 246 13.25 -7.45 -19.70
CA LYS A 246 14.30 -7.49 -20.72
C LYS A 246 15.59 -8.01 -20.12
N MET A 247 16.20 -9.00 -20.76
CA MET A 247 17.47 -9.61 -20.36
C MET A 247 18.66 -9.15 -21.22
N SER A 248 18.52 -8.05 -21.99
CA SER A 248 19.58 -7.58 -22.89
C SER A 248 20.81 -7.10 -22.11
N SER A 249 22.01 -7.32 -22.65
CA SER A 249 23.31 -7.00 -22.02
C SER A 249 23.38 -5.60 -21.40
N ASN A 250 22.76 -4.60 -22.03
CA ASN A 250 22.76 -3.21 -21.59
C ASN A 250 21.89 -2.95 -20.34
N LEU A 251 20.91 -3.81 -20.06
CA LEU A 251 20.01 -3.74 -18.90
C LEU A 251 20.38 -4.76 -17.80
N ARG A 252 21.42 -5.58 -18.02
CA ARG A 252 21.82 -6.68 -17.11
C ARG A 252 22.41 -6.23 -15.78
N ASN A 253 22.81 -4.97 -15.61
CA ASN A 253 23.53 -4.54 -14.41
C ASN A 253 22.61 -3.81 -13.42
N THR A 254 21.70 -2.95 -13.89
CA THR A 254 20.77 -2.16 -13.06
C THR A 254 19.48 -1.89 -13.83
N SER A 255 18.52 -2.82 -13.73
CA SER A 255 17.17 -2.60 -14.29
C SER A 255 16.21 -2.15 -13.22
N CYS A 256 15.46 -1.10 -13.50
CA CYS A 256 14.37 -0.62 -12.66
C CYS A 256 13.05 -0.90 -13.35
N VAL A 257 11.94 -0.90 -12.60
CA VAL A 257 10.63 -1.22 -13.17
C VAL A 257 9.74 0.03 -13.19
N ALA A 258 9.08 0.22 -14.32
CA ALA A 258 8.04 1.22 -14.50
C ALA A 258 6.70 0.56 -14.82
N LEU A 259 5.63 1.14 -14.30
CA LEU A 259 4.24 0.81 -14.60
C LEU A 259 3.74 1.64 -15.78
N SER A 260 3.07 1.00 -16.73
CA SER A 260 2.36 1.67 -17.81
C SER A 260 0.92 2.04 -17.42
N SER A 261 0.31 2.97 -18.17
CA SER A 261 -1.13 3.26 -18.05
C SER A 261 -2.03 2.07 -18.41
N HIS A 262 -1.51 1.05 -19.09
CA HIS A 262 -2.24 -0.17 -19.42
C HIS A 262 -2.19 -1.23 -18.31
N GLY A 263 -1.51 -0.95 -17.19
CA GLY A 263 -1.40 -1.91 -16.09
C GLY A 263 -0.33 -2.96 -16.28
N THR A 264 0.65 -2.70 -17.15
CA THR A 264 1.77 -3.60 -17.42
C THR A 264 3.09 -3.06 -16.88
N TRP A 265 4.04 -3.94 -16.63
CA TRP A 265 5.34 -3.65 -16.05
C TRP A 265 6.42 -3.77 -17.11
N LEU A 266 7.33 -2.80 -17.13
CA LEU A 266 8.45 -2.76 -18.06
C LEU A 266 9.75 -2.56 -17.31
N THR A 267 10.79 -3.27 -17.73
CA THR A 267 12.16 -2.97 -17.29
C THR A 267 12.70 -1.78 -18.06
N VAL A 268 13.25 -0.80 -17.34
CA VAL A 268 13.83 0.42 -17.88
C VAL A 268 15.22 0.67 -17.27
N ASP A 269 16.03 1.47 -17.95
CA ASP A 269 17.28 1.99 -17.40
C ASP A 269 16.97 2.89 -16.20
N CYS A 270 17.50 2.57 -15.02
CA CYS A 270 17.32 3.33 -13.78
C CYS A 270 17.75 4.81 -13.88
N LYS A 271 18.64 5.15 -14.83
CA LYS A 271 19.08 6.52 -15.10
C LYS A 271 18.07 7.33 -15.92
N ARG A 272 17.10 6.67 -16.56
CA ARG A 272 16.01 7.35 -17.27
C ARG A 272 15.21 8.18 -16.27
N LYS A 273 14.93 9.43 -16.61
CA LYS A 273 14.04 10.27 -15.80
C LYS A 273 12.59 9.94 -16.12
N LEU A 274 11.82 9.52 -15.11
CA LEU A 274 10.39 9.21 -15.24
C LEU A 274 9.60 9.81 -14.07
N PRO A 275 8.31 10.13 -14.26
CA PRO A 275 7.35 10.26 -13.16
C PRO A 275 7.39 9.02 -12.26
N TYR A 276 6.86 9.12 -11.04
CA TYR A 276 6.96 8.02 -10.08
C TYR A 276 5.82 8.04 -9.06
N PHE A 277 5.48 6.85 -8.57
CA PHE A 277 4.55 6.69 -7.46
C PHE A 277 5.31 6.51 -6.15
N CYS A 278 4.95 7.32 -5.15
CA CYS A 278 5.31 7.04 -3.77
C CYS A 278 4.13 6.36 -3.05
N GLU A 279 4.43 5.45 -2.14
CA GLU A 279 3.49 4.89 -1.18
C GLU A 279 3.85 5.40 0.21
N VAL A 280 2.85 5.89 0.94
CA VAL A 280 3.01 6.31 2.34
C VAL A 280 3.07 5.06 3.20
N LEU A 281 4.10 4.96 4.05
CA LEU A 281 4.25 3.86 4.98
C LEU A 281 3.36 4.06 6.20
N THR A 282 2.88 2.95 6.77
CA THR A 282 2.00 2.96 7.95
C THR A 282 2.74 3.38 9.23
N ARG A 283 4.06 3.28 9.21
CA ARG A 283 4.99 3.77 10.23
C ARG A 283 6.34 4.03 9.56
N CYS A 284 7.05 5.05 10.02
CA CYS A 284 8.43 5.24 9.61
C CYS A 284 9.37 4.30 10.33
N HIS A 285 10.20 3.59 9.57
CA HIS A 285 11.33 2.87 10.15
C HIS A 285 12.34 3.88 10.69
N ASP A 286 12.72 3.74 11.95
CA ASP A 286 13.86 4.47 12.50
C ASP A 286 15.09 4.15 11.64
N LYS A 287 15.86 5.17 11.27
CA LYS A 287 17.00 5.18 10.32
C LYS A 287 18.17 4.20 10.63
N LYS A 288 17.98 3.10 11.35
CA LYS A 288 19.03 2.09 11.58
C LYS A 288 19.20 1.13 10.41
N ASP A 289 18.18 0.96 9.57
CA ASP A 289 18.21 0.05 8.40
C ASP A 289 18.08 0.79 7.07
N GLY A 290 18.58 2.03 7.01
CA GLY A 290 18.55 2.83 5.78
C GLY A 290 19.13 2.05 4.60
N TRP A 291 18.41 2.07 3.47
CA TRP A 291 18.85 1.59 2.16
C TRP A 291 20.34 1.92 1.99
N LYS A 292 21.21 0.92 2.10
CA LYS A 292 22.61 1.06 1.70
C LYS A 292 22.59 1.05 0.19
N GLY A 293 22.74 2.25 -0.38
CA GLY A 293 22.79 2.45 -1.82
C GLY A 293 23.66 1.39 -2.46
N ALA A 294 23.25 0.86 -3.61
CA ALA A 294 24.20 0.25 -4.52
C ALA A 294 25.20 1.37 -4.89
N ASN A 295 26.27 1.46 -4.10
CA ASN A 295 27.41 2.29 -4.42
C ASN A 295 28.07 1.64 -5.64
N GLN A 296 28.04 2.41 -6.73
CA GLN A 296 28.80 2.28 -7.98
C GLN A 296 28.34 1.21 -8.98
#